data_AF-A0A9P7ESA5-F1
#
_entry.id   AF-A0A9P7ESA5-F1
#
_cell.length_a   1.000
_cell.length_b   1.000
_cell.length_c   1.000
_cell.angle_alpha   90.00
_cell.angle_beta   90.00
_cell.angle_gamma   90.00
#
_symmetry.space_group_name_H-M   'P 1'
#
loop_
_entity.id
_entity.type
_entity.pdbx_description
1 polymer ?
#
loop_
_entity_poly.entity_id
_entity_poly.type
_entity_poly.pdbx_seq_one_letter_code
_entity_poly.pdbx_strand_id
1 'polypeptide(L)'
;MDPSEIREKIGHFRILVVGRANAGKTTILQRVCNTRANPEIYNSAGEKVRLMMLTFSQRGLHDIKNEMVFESNPGFIFHDSRGFEAGGESEFNQVKAFIADRSKETHKTQMKNQLHAIW
;
A
#
# COMPACT_ATOMS: atom_id res chain seq x y z
N MET A 1 21.57 7.35 -14.31
CA MET A 1 20.95 6.01 -14.15
C MET A 1 19.82 5.96 -15.15
N ASP A 2 19.82 4.97 -16.04
CA ASP A 2 18.77 4.80 -17.05
C ASP A 2 17.44 4.44 -16.33
N PRO A 3 16.28 5.02 -16.72
CA PRO A 3 14.97 4.60 -16.21
C PRO A 3 14.76 3.07 -16.15
N SER A 4 15.33 2.31 -17.09
CA SER A 4 15.24 0.85 -17.11
C SER A 4 16.01 0.20 -15.94
N GLU A 5 17.23 0.66 -15.68
CA GLU A 5 18.05 0.20 -14.53
C GLU A 5 17.38 0.52 -13.19
N ILE A 6 16.69 1.66 -13.10
CA ILE A 6 15.95 2.05 -11.90
C ILE A 6 14.78 1.08 -11.66
N ARG A 7 14.02 0.77 -12.71
CA ARG A 7 12.89 -0.18 -12.63
C ARG A 7 13.36 -1.58 -12.26
N GLU A 8 14.48 -2.04 -12.80
CA GLU A 8 15.06 -3.34 -12.46
C GLU A 8 15.48 -3.42 -10.98
N LYS A 9 16.13 -2.36 -10.47
CA LYS A 9 16.57 -2.29 -9.07
C LYS A 9 15.39 -2.23 -8.08
N ILE A 10 14.36 -1.46 -8.41
CA ILE A 10 13.20 -1.22 -7.53
C ILE A 10 12.17 -2.35 -7.63
N GLY A 11 11.98 -2.94 -8.80
CA GLY A 11 10.94 -3.93 -9.09
C GLY A 11 9.55 -3.30 -9.18
N HIS A 12 9.03 -2.81 -8.05
CA HIS A 12 7.69 -2.20 -7.96
C HIS A 12 7.74 -0.83 -7.28
N PHE A 13 6.97 0.11 -7.82
CA PHE A 13 6.82 1.43 -7.23
C PHE A 13 5.79 1.38 -6.10
N ARG A 14 6.27 1.47 -4.85
CA ARG A 14 5.47 1.37 -3.62
C ARG A 14 4.98 2.70 -3.12
N ILE A 15 3.67 2.81 -2.92
CA ILE A 15 2.99 4.03 -2.48
C ILE A 15 2.23 3.73 -1.19
N LEU A 16 2.46 4.53 -0.15
CA LEU A 16 1.61 4.54 1.03
C LEU A 16 0.53 5.60 0.86
N VAL A 17 -0.74 5.23 0.99
CA VAL A 17 -1.88 6.15 0.98
C VAL A 17 -2.38 6.39 2.39
N VAL A 18 -2.41 7.65 2.81
CA VAL A 18 -2.73 8.08 4.16
C VAL A 18 -3.88 9.08 4.15
N GLY A 19 -4.71 9.09 5.19
CA GLY A 19 -5.76 10.08 5.31
C GLY A 19 -6.84 9.70 6.31
N ARG A 20 -7.80 10.61 6.49
CA ARG A 20 -8.92 10.42 7.42
C ARG A 20 -9.76 9.20 7.05
N ALA A 21 -10.49 8.68 8.03
CA ALA A 21 -11.53 7.70 7.78
C ALA A 21 -12.53 8.23 6.74
N ASN A 22 -12.94 7.37 5.81
CA ASN A 22 -13.89 7.65 4.73
C ASN A 22 -13.48 8.78 3.76
N ALA A 23 -12.20 9.16 3.70
CA ALA A 23 -11.71 10.14 2.73
C ALA A 23 -11.68 9.63 1.27
N GLY A 24 -12.03 8.36 1.03
CA GLY A 24 -12.07 7.78 -0.32
C GLY A 24 -10.74 7.21 -0.83
N LYS A 25 -9.79 6.88 0.06
CA LYS A 25 -8.44 6.37 -0.29
C LYS A 25 -8.47 5.17 -1.25
N THR A 26 -9.16 4.09 -0.89
CA THR A 26 -9.28 2.92 -1.78
C THR A 26 -10.00 3.25 -3.09
N THR A 27 -11.00 4.14 -3.05
CA THR A 27 -11.74 4.58 -4.25
C THR A 27 -10.85 5.35 -5.22
N ILE A 28 -9.98 6.24 -4.73
CA ILE A 28 -9.05 6.95 -5.61
C ILE A 28 -8.02 6.01 -6.22
N LEU A 29 -7.56 4.98 -5.48
CA LEU A 29 -6.66 3.96 -6.02
C LEU A 29 -7.24 3.19 -7.22
N GLN A 30 -8.51 2.77 -7.13
CA GLN A 30 -9.22 2.15 -8.26
C GLN A 30 -9.24 3.07 -9.49
N ARG A 31 -9.55 4.36 -9.29
CA ARG A 31 -9.64 5.35 -10.37
C ARG A 31 -8.27 5.62 -11.01
N VAL A 32 -7.21 5.77 -10.21
CA VAL A 32 -5.84 5.98 -10.69
C VAL A 32 -5.35 4.80 -11.51
N CYS A 33 -5.74 3.58 -11.14
CA CYS A 33 -5.42 2.38 -11.90
C CYS A 33 -6.38 2.12 -13.08
N ASN A 34 -7.20 3.11 -13.46
CA ASN A 34 -8.20 3.05 -14.54
C ASN A 34 -9.05 1.77 -14.50
N THR A 35 -9.46 1.35 -13.30
CA THR A 35 -10.21 0.11 -13.10
C THR A 35 -11.32 0.29 -12.07
N ARG A 36 -12.32 -0.58 -12.16
CA ARG A 36 -13.33 -0.78 -11.10
C ARG A 36 -13.17 -2.13 -10.42
N ALA A 37 -12.21 -2.94 -10.89
CA ALA A 37 -11.87 -4.19 -10.24
C ALA A 37 -11.23 -3.90 -8.88
N ASN A 38 -11.42 -4.84 -7.98
CA ASN A 38 -10.74 -4.83 -6.70
C ASN A 38 -9.26 -5.22 -6.89
N PRO A 39 -8.33 -4.66 -6.10
CA PRO A 39 -6.95 -5.12 -6.13
C PRO A 39 -6.86 -6.54 -5.59
N GLU A 40 -5.83 -7.26 -6.04
CA GLU A 40 -5.34 -8.42 -5.33
C GLU A 40 -4.60 -7.95 -4.07
N ILE A 41 -4.85 -8.61 -2.94
CA ILE A 41 -4.19 -8.28 -1.68
C ILE A 41 -3.26 -9.43 -1.30
N TYR A 42 -2.02 -9.10 -0.98
CA TYR A 42 -1.02 -10.05 -0.49
C TYR A 42 -0.59 -9.65 0.93
N ASN A 43 -0.42 -10.64 1.81
CA ASN A 43 0.10 -10.40 3.16
C ASN A 43 1.63 -10.24 3.14
N SER A 44 2.24 -9.99 4.31
CA SER A 44 3.69 -9.87 4.44
C SER A 44 4.48 -11.16 4.10
N ALA A 45 3.82 -12.31 4.03
CA ALA A 45 4.41 -13.57 3.59
C ALA A 45 4.29 -13.79 2.06
N GLY A 46 3.66 -12.85 1.33
CA GLY A 46 3.41 -12.97 -0.11
C GLY A 46 2.22 -13.86 -0.45
N GLU A 47 1.39 -14.23 0.52
CA GLU A 47 0.22 -15.07 0.31
C GLU A 47 -0.99 -14.20 -0.06
N LYS A 48 -1.75 -14.65 -1.07
CA LYS A 48 -2.96 -13.96 -1.50
C LYS A 48 -4.03 -14.04 -0.40
N VAL A 49 -4.42 -12.89 0.14
CA VAL A 49 -5.48 -12.77 1.14
C VAL A 49 -6.82 -12.92 0.43
N ARG A 50 -7.52 -14.03 0.68
CA ARG A 50 -8.86 -14.25 0.15
C ARG A 50 -9.84 -13.35 0.90
N LEU A 51 -10.09 -12.15 0.38
CA LEU A 51 -11.17 -11.31 0.90
C LEU A 51 -12.48 -12.07 0.67
N MET A 52 -13.09 -12.55 1.75
CA MET A 52 -14.52 -12.87 1.72
C MET A 52 -15.23 -11.59 1.28
N MET A 53 -16.11 -11.69 0.29
CA MET A 53 -16.69 -10.66 -0.60
C MET A 53 -17.41 -9.47 0.09
N LEU A 54 -17.20 -9.23 1.38
CA LEU A 54 -17.88 -8.22 2.17
C LEU A 54 -17.00 -6.98 2.32
N THR A 55 -16.88 -6.28 1.19
CA THR A 55 -16.55 -4.86 1.09
C THR A 55 -15.13 -4.46 1.54
N PHE A 56 -14.36 -3.85 0.63
CA PHE A 56 -13.23 -2.98 0.98
C PHE A 56 -13.63 -1.83 1.95
N SER A 57 -14.93 -1.69 2.21
CA SER A 57 -15.56 -0.81 3.19
C SER A 57 -15.64 -1.38 4.62
N GLN A 58 -15.35 -2.66 4.86
CA GLN A 58 -15.26 -3.18 6.24
C GLN A 58 -13.91 -2.74 6.84
N ARG A 59 -14.04 -1.71 7.67
CA ARG A 59 -13.01 -0.92 8.38
C ARG A 59 -11.96 -1.73 9.19
N GLY A 60 -12.07 -3.06 9.27
CA GLY A 60 -11.25 -3.93 10.10
C GLY A 60 -10.12 -4.70 9.41
N LEU A 61 -10.15 -4.87 8.07
CA LEU A 61 -9.19 -5.73 7.34
C LEU A 61 -8.00 -4.97 6.72
N HIS A 62 -7.96 -3.64 6.87
CA HIS A 62 -6.87 -2.81 6.37
C HIS A 62 -5.65 -2.94 7.29
N ASP A 63 -4.79 -3.89 6.98
CA ASP A 63 -3.41 -3.93 7.50
C ASP A 63 -2.51 -3.17 6.52
N ILE A 64 -1.85 -2.13 7.01
CA ILE A 64 -0.93 -1.27 6.25
C ILE A 64 0.25 -2.05 5.64
N LYS A 65 0.57 -3.24 6.18
CA LYS A 65 1.62 -4.12 5.66
C LYS A 65 1.20 -4.90 4.43
N ASN A 66 -0.11 -5.09 4.22
CA ASN A 66 -0.61 -5.78 3.05
C ASN A 66 -0.29 -4.99 1.77
N GLU A 67 -0.01 -5.72 0.71
CA GLU A 67 0.28 -5.19 -0.61
C GLU A 67 -0.98 -5.26 -1.47
N MET A 68 -1.45 -4.12 -1.95
CA MET A 68 -2.54 -4.04 -2.91
C MET A 68 -1.97 -3.86 -4.32
N VAL A 69 -2.25 -4.82 -5.20
CA VAL A 69 -1.83 -4.82 -6.60
C VAL A 69 -3.06 -4.82 -7.49
N PHE A 70 -3.16 -3.84 -8.38
CA PHE A 70 -4.19 -3.83 -9.42
C PHE A 70 -3.63 -4.50 -10.66
N GLU A 71 -4.34 -5.50 -11.20
CA GLU A 71 -3.95 -6.16 -12.46
C GLU A 71 -3.81 -5.18 -13.63
N SER A 72 -4.57 -4.08 -13.61
CA SER A 72 -4.48 -3.02 -14.61
C SER A 72 -3.20 -2.18 -14.51
N ASN A 73 -2.47 -2.27 -13.40
CA ASN A 73 -1.22 -1.54 -13.19
C ASN A 73 -0.25 -2.29 -12.24
N PRO A 74 0.33 -3.43 -12.69
CA PRO A 74 1.10 -4.33 -11.83
C PRO A 74 2.48 -3.78 -11.41
N GLY A 75 2.92 -2.68 -12.03
CA GLY A 75 4.16 -1.99 -11.66
C GLY A 75 4.08 -1.25 -10.32
N PHE A 76 2.88 -1.12 -9.75
CA PHE A 76 2.62 -0.40 -8.50
C PHE A 76 2.16 -1.35 -7.41
N ILE A 77 2.62 -1.06 -6.20
CA ILE A 77 2.10 -1.67 -4.98
C ILE A 77 1.59 -0.55 -4.08
N PHE A 78 0.35 -0.67 -3.64
CA PHE A 78 -0.27 0.28 -2.74
C PHE A 78 -0.37 -0.31 -1.33
N HIS A 79 -0.04 0.51 -0.34
CA HIS A 79 -0.29 0.27 1.06
C HIS A 79 -1.37 1.27 1.50
N ASP A 80 -2.55 0.79 1.90
CA ASP A 80 -3.67 1.65 2.31
C ASP A 80 -3.70 1.73 3.84
N SER A 81 -3.52 2.94 4.40
CA SER A 81 -3.58 3.11 5.85
C SER A 81 -5.02 3.04 6.36
N ARG A 82 -5.19 2.61 7.62
CA ARG A 82 -6.44 2.91 8.31
C ARG A 82 -6.69 4.41 8.38
N GLY A 83 -7.96 4.78 8.41
CA GLY A 83 -8.38 6.16 8.48
C GLY A 83 -8.08 6.78 9.83
N PHE A 84 -7.50 7.97 9.86
CA PHE A 84 -7.39 8.72 11.12
C PHE A 84 -8.76 9.23 11.57
N GLU A 85 -9.06 9.03 12.85
CA GLU A 85 -10.24 9.54 13.55
C GLU A 85 -9.82 10.49 14.68
N ALA A 86 -10.72 11.38 15.12
CA ALA A 86 -10.40 12.31 16.19
C ALA A 86 -10.14 11.55 17.51
N GLY A 87 -8.97 11.75 18.09
CA GLY A 87 -8.52 11.04 19.31
C GLY A 87 -7.85 9.68 19.07
N GLY A 88 -7.73 9.23 17.81
CA GLY A 88 -7.07 7.97 17.46
C GLY A 88 -5.55 8.14 17.27
N GLU A 89 -4.76 7.91 18.32
CA GLU A 89 -3.29 7.93 18.23
C GLU A 89 -2.73 6.64 17.62
N SER A 90 -3.50 5.54 17.71
CA SER A 90 -3.04 4.21 17.34
C SER A 90 -2.72 4.09 15.84
N GLU A 91 -3.57 4.68 15.00
CA GLU A 91 -3.44 4.70 13.54
C GLU A 91 -2.23 5.54 13.13
N PHE A 92 -2.03 6.68 13.80
CA PHE A 92 -0.88 7.56 13.55
C PHE A 92 0.43 6.87 13.91
N ASN A 93 0.47 6.19 15.06
CA ASN A 93 1.64 5.43 15.49
C ASN A 93 1.93 4.24 14.56
N GLN A 94 0.90 3.54 14.06
CA GLN A 94 1.06 2.48 13.06
C GLN A 94 1.67 3.00 11.75
N VAL A 95 1.19 4.16 11.25
CA VAL A 95 1.76 4.79 10.05
C VAL A 95 3.22 5.18 10.26
N LYS A 96 3.56 5.82 11.39
CA LYS A 96 4.95 6.18 11.72
C LYS A 96 5.86 4.95 11.79
N ALA A 97 5.41 3.89 12.47
CA ALA A 97 6.17 2.64 12.57
C ALA A 97 6.40 2.02 11.18
N PHE A 98 5.36 1.97 10.36
CA PHE A 98 5.47 1.44 9.00
C PHE A 98 6.45 2.23 8.12
N ILE A 99 6.40 3.56 8.15
CA ILE A 99 7.35 4.41 7.41
C ILE A 99 8.79 4.16 7.91
N ALA A 100 9.00 4.12 9.22
CA ALA A 100 10.32 3.90 9.81
C ALA A 100 10.88 2.50 9.48
N ASP A 101 10.03 1.47 9.46
CA ASP A 101 10.43 0.12 9.07
C ASP A 101 10.83 0.09 7.59
N ARG A 102 10.02 0.69 6.72
CA ARG A 102 10.27 0.77 5.27
C ARG A 102 11.48 1.65 4.91
N SER A 103 11.86 2.62 5.75
CA SER A 103 13.03 3.46 5.53
C SER A 103 14.36 2.79 5.90
N LYS A 104 14.34 1.78 6.78
CA LYS A 104 15.55 1.07 7.24
C LYS A 104 16.07 0.03 6.24
N GLU A 105 15.28 -0.27 5.22
CA GLU A 105 15.56 -1.20 4.12
C GLU A 105 16.68 -0.63 3.22
N THR A 106 17.93 -0.67 3.69
CA THR A 106 19.07 0.09 3.11
C THR A 106 20.00 -0.75 2.23
N HIS A 107 19.86 -2.08 2.19
CA HIS A 107 20.63 -2.93 1.25
C HIS A 107 20.03 -2.94 -0.17
N LYS A 108 20.86 -3.17 -1.21
CA LYS A 108 20.43 -3.24 -2.63
C LYS A 108 19.28 -4.22 -2.87
N THR A 109 19.24 -5.35 -2.16
CA THR A 109 18.16 -6.34 -2.19
C THR A 109 16.87 -5.87 -1.50
N GLN A 110 16.96 -4.83 -0.67
CA GLN A 110 15.89 -4.27 0.16
C GLN A 110 15.25 -3.00 -0.43
N MET A 111 15.82 -2.37 -1.47
CA MET A 111 15.17 -1.26 -2.17
C MET A 111 13.78 -1.65 -2.70
N LYS A 112 13.59 -2.94 -2.99
CA LYS A 112 12.31 -3.54 -3.36
C LYS A 112 11.22 -3.38 -2.31
N ASN A 113 11.56 -3.11 -1.05
CA ASN A 113 10.62 -2.94 0.05
C ASN A 113 10.43 -1.48 0.46
N GLN A 114 11.24 -0.53 -0.05
CA GLN A 114 11.17 0.87 0.32
C GLN A 114 9.87 1.52 -0.19
N LEU A 115 9.37 2.49 0.56
CA LEU A 115 8.32 3.39 0.07
C LEU A 115 8.93 4.41 -0.89
N HIS A 116 8.28 4.63 -2.02
CA HIS A 116 8.72 5.57 -3.05
C HIS A 116 7.90 6.86 -3.04
N ALA A 117 6.66 6.79 -2.55
CA ALA A 117 5.82 7.95 -2.31
C ALA A 117 4.89 7.73 -1.12
N ILE A 118 4.50 8.84 -0.50
CA ILE A 118 3.40 8.91 0.47
C ILE A 118 2.39 9.89 -0.12
N TRP A 119 1.14 9.47 -0.23
CA TRP A 119 0.03 10.27 -0.73
C TRP A 119 -1.02 10.45 0.36
#